data_AF-A0A372JDS4-F1
#
_entry.id   AF-A0A372JDS4-F1
#
_cell.length_a   1.000
_cell.length_b   1.000
_cell.length_c   1.000
_cell.angle_alpha   90.00
_cell.angle_beta   90.00
_cell.angle_gamma   90.00
#
_symmetry.space_group_name_H-M   'P 1'
#
loop_
_entity.id
_entity.type
_entity.pdbx_description
1 polymer ?
#
loop_
_entity_poly.entity_id
_entity_poly.type
_entity_poly.pdbx_seq_one_letter_code
_entity_poly.pdbx_strand_id
1 'polypeptide(L)'
;MLNKLRPALGRVLTPIGRGVARTGVTPNTITVVGTAGTVAGALVFFPRENYFWGTLVITAFVLFDMLDGAVARVTGRSSRFGAFLDSTMDRVADAAIFAGLMAGLSRDGQDGLASVALYCLVAGVVVSYAKARAEGLGYTCNVGIAERSERLIIALVAAGLHGLGVPYVLTFALWLLAVLSTVTVGQRFATVYKQANARPAEPPAQPPAQPSAQSPAQPPAGPGRASGPAAPEPSAEPAEVDEERHAPGRRA
;
A
#
# COMPACT_ATOMS: atom_id res chain seq x y z
N MET A 1 -3.27 -17.68 0.45
CA MET A 1 -2.51 -18.80 1.08
C MET A 1 -1.12 -18.39 1.58
N LEU A 2 -0.56 -17.28 1.12
CA LEU A 2 0.81 -16.83 1.42
C LEU A 2 1.03 -16.29 2.84
N ASN A 3 -0.02 -15.88 3.56
CA ASN A 3 0.11 -15.40 4.94
C ASN A 3 0.68 -16.45 5.90
N LYS A 4 0.50 -17.75 5.61
CA LYS A 4 1.10 -18.85 6.38
C LYS A 4 2.60 -19.06 6.10
N LEU A 5 3.11 -18.57 4.97
CA LEU A 5 4.53 -18.70 4.57
C LEU A 5 5.39 -17.52 5.06
N ARG A 6 4.77 -16.40 5.45
CA ARG A 6 5.46 -15.21 5.99
C ARG A 6 6.44 -15.52 7.13
N PRO A 7 6.14 -16.40 8.10
CA PRO A 7 7.09 -16.73 9.17
C PRO A 7 8.31 -17.50 8.67
N ALA A 8 8.12 -18.42 7.72
CA ALA A 8 9.21 -19.19 7.12
C ALA A 8 10.12 -18.30 6.28
N LEU A 9 9.52 -17.40 5.49
CA LEU A 9 10.25 -16.41 4.71
C LEU A 9 11.03 -15.45 5.61
N GLY A 10 10.44 -15.03 6.73
CA GLY A 10 11.12 -14.22 7.75
C GLY A 10 12.38 -14.89 8.29
N ARG A 11 12.35 -16.18 8.59
CA ARG A 11 13.54 -16.92 9.09
C ARG A 11 14.69 -16.93 8.09
N VAL A 12 14.39 -16.99 6.79
CA VAL A 12 15.41 -17.00 5.72
C VAL A 12 15.91 -15.58 5.42
N LEU A 13 15.00 -14.60 5.38
CA LEU A 13 15.33 -13.22 4.99
C LEU A 13 15.98 -12.42 6.13
N THR A 14 15.70 -12.72 7.40
CA THR A 14 16.29 -12.00 8.55
C THR A 14 17.83 -12.05 8.60
N PRO A 15 18.53 -13.19 8.43
CA PRO A 15 20.00 -13.20 8.43
C PRO A 15 20.57 -12.39 7.25
N ILE A 16 19.95 -12.49 6.07
CA ILE A 16 20.35 -11.70 4.89
C ILE A 16 20.13 -10.21 5.16
N GLY A 17 18.97 -9.84 5.70
CA GLY A 17 18.65 -8.47 6.09
C GLY A 17 19.62 -7.89 7.13
N ARG A 18 20.12 -8.70 8.07
CA ARG A 18 21.20 -8.28 8.98
C ARG A 18 22.53 -8.05 8.26
N GLY A 19 22.87 -8.87 7.27
CA GLY A 19 24.05 -8.69 6.44
C GLY A 19 23.98 -7.38 5.66
N VAL A 20 22.87 -7.13 4.97
CA VAL A 20 22.63 -5.90 4.20
C VAL A 20 22.55 -4.68 5.10
N ALA A 21 21.93 -4.78 6.28
CA ALA A 21 21.87 -3.66 7.24
C ALA A 21 23.25 -3.14 7.65
N ARG A 22 24.29 -3.99 7.63
CA ARG A 22 25.67 -3.59 7.97
C ARG A 22 26.36 -2.77 6.87
N THR A 23 25.87 -2.79 5.64
CA THR A 23 26.48 -2.04 4.52
C THR A 23 26.00 -0.58 4.46
N GLY A 24 25.03 -0.20 5.29
CA GLY A 24 24.44 1.15 5.30
C GLY A 24 23.38 1.39 4.22
N VAL A 25 23.12 0.41 3.36
CA VAL A 25 22.07 0.48 2.33
C VAL A 25 20.69 0.65 3.00
N THR A 26 19.92 1.61 2.50
CA THR A 26 18.59 1.91 3.05
C THR A 26 17.51 1.01 2.46
N PRO A 27 16.39 0.75 3.18
CA PRO A 27 15.25 0.03 2.62
C PRO A 27 14.76 0.64 1.30
N ASN A 28 14.62 1.96 1.23
CA ASN A 28 14.18 2.66 0.02
C ASN A 28 15.11 2.41 -1.18
N THR A 29 16.43 2.32 -0.95
CA THR A 29 17.40 2.00 -2.01
C THR A 29 17.17 0.59 -2.54
N ILE A 30 16.89 -0.37 -1.65
CA ILE A 30 16.58 -1.76 -2.03
C ILE A 30 15.32 -1.78 -2.89
N THR A 31 14.26 -1.07 -2.48
CA THR A 31 13.00 -0.99 -3.23
C THR A 31 13.21 -0.46 -4.65
N VAL A 32 13.94 0.64 -4.79
CA VAL A 32 14.20 1.27 -6.10
C VAL A 32 15.04 0.37 -7.00
N VAL A 33 16.09 -0.26 -6.46
CA VAL A 33 16.95 -1.17 -7.24
C VAL A 33 16.21 -2.45 -7.62
N GLY A 34 15.43 -3.02 -6.70
CA GLY A 34 14.56 -4.17 -6.93
C GLY A 34 13.57 -3.91 -8.06
N THR A 35 12.93 -2.76 -8.02
CA THR A 35 11.98 -2.34 -9.05
C THR A 35 12.66 -2.07 -10.38
N ALA A 36 13.78 -1.34 -10.40
CA ALA A 36 14.52 -1.07 -11.62
C ALA A 36 15.00 -2.37 -12.31
N GLY A 37 15.49 -3.34 -11.53
CA GLY A 37 15.89 -4.65 -12.04
C GLY A 37 14.72 -5.47 -12.57
N THR A 38 13.55 -5.41 -11.91
CA THR A 38 12.31 -6.04 -12.39
C THR A 38 11.85 -5.43 -13.71
N VAL A 39 11.84 -4.09 -13.81
CA VAL A 39 11.46 -3.36 -15.02
C VAL A 39 12.40 -3.68 -16.17
N ALA A 40 13.72 -3.66 -15.92
CA ALA A 40 14.71 -4.02 -16.92
C ALA A 40 14.56 -5.48 -17.36
N GLY A 41 14.37 -6.42 -16.43
CA GLY A 41 14.12 -7.82 -16.73
C GLY A 41 12.91 -8.03 -17.64
N ALA A 42 11.78 -7.40 -17.31
CA ALA A 42 10.56 -7.52 -18.10
C ALA A 42 10.69 -6.88 -19.49
N LEU A 43 11.15 -5.62 -19.56
CA LEU A 43 11.15 -4.85 -20.81
C LEU A 43 12.33 -5.18 -21.74
N VAL A 44 13.39 -5.82 -21.24
CA VAL A 44 14.50 -6.29 -22.08
C VAL A 44 14.21 -7.69 -22.61
N PHE A 45 13.79 -8.63 -21.76
CA PHE A 45 13.74 -10.04 -22.13
C PHE A 45 12.43 -10.45 -22.79
N PHE A 46 11.26 -10.05 -22.26
CA PHE A 46 9.97 -10.50 -22.80
C PHE A 46 9.70 -10.01 -24.23
N PRO A 47 10.01 -8.75 -24.62
CA PRO A 47 9.87 -8.33 -26.02
C PRO A 47 10.83 -9.03 -26.99
N ARG A 48 11.83 -9.74 -26.47
CA ARG A 48 12.79 -10.55 -27.27
C ARG A 48 12.46 -12.04 -27.17
N GLU A 49 11.25 -12.38 -26.75
CA GLU A 49 10.75 -13.75 -26.61
C GLU A 49 11.56 -14.61 -25.62
N ASN A 50 12.43 -13.98 -24.83
CA ASN A 50 13.27 -14.66 -23.88
C ASN A 50 12.57 -14.77 -22.51
N TYR A 51 11.39 -15.39 -22.51
CA TYR A 51 10.49 -15.41 -21.35
C TYR A 51 11.08 -16.15 -20.14
N PHE A 52 11.83 -17.24 -20.35
CA PHE A 52 12.42 -18.01 -19.24
C PHE A 52 13.48 -17.20 -18.49
N TRP A 53 14.47 -16.65 -19.20
CA TRP A 53 15.53 -15.86 -18.56
C TRP A 53 14.99 -14.54 -18.00
N GLY A 54 14.05 -13.89 -18.69
CA GLY A 54 13.33 -12.73 -18.16
C GLY A 54 12.64 -13.04 -16.83
N THR A 55 11.96 -14.19 -16.75
CA THR A 55 11.29 -14.64 -15.53
C THR A 55 12.27 -14.87 -14.39
N LEU A 56 13.44 -15.48 -14.65
CA LEU A 56 14.46 -15.68 -13.63
C LEU A 56 15.02 -14.36 -13.09
N VAL A 57 15.32 -13.40 -13.99
CA VAL A 57 15.80 -12.07 -13.60
C VAL A 57 14.74 -11.35 -12.77
N ILE A 58 13.49 -11.30 -13.23
CA ILE A 58 12.39 -10.67 -12.50
C ILE A 58 12.21 -11.32 -11.13
N THR A 59 12.19 -12.65 -11.06
CA THR A 59 12.02 -13.37 -9.80
C THR A 59 13.15 -13.03 -8.82
N ALA A 60 14.40 -12.96 -9.29
CA ALA A 60 15.53 -12.57 -8.45
C ALA A 60 15.35 -11.16 -7.86
N PHE A 61 14.89 -10.20 -8.67
CA PHE A 61 14.69 -8.81 -8.23
C PHE A 61 13.44 -8.62 -7.37
N VAL A 62 12.36 -9.39 -7.59
CA VAL A 62 11.20 -9.42 -6.69
C VAL A 62 11.60 -9.98 -5.33
N LEU A 63 12.42 -11.03 -5.28
CA LEU A 63 12.94 -11.56 -4.01
C LEU A 63 13.90 -10.59 -3.32
N PHE A 64 14.69 -9.85 -4.11
CA PHE A 64 15.55 -8.78 -3.61
C PHE A 64 14.73 -7.65 -2.98
N ASP A 65 13.62 -7.26 -3.60
CA ASP A 65 12.70 -6.25 -3.08
C ASP A 65 12.16 -6.63 -1.70
N MET A 66 11.79 -7.90 -1.48
CA MET A 66 11.37 -8.42 -0.15
C MET A 66 12.41 -8.27 0.96
N LEU A 67 13.68 -8.00 0.63
CA LEU A 67 14.71 -7.69 1.62
C LEU A 67 14.52 -6.31 2.23
N ASP A 68 13.87 -5.36 1.55
CA ASP A 68 13.66 -4.01 2.06
C ASP A 68 12.90 -4.02 3.41
N GLY A 69 11.87 -4.84 3.53
CA GLY A 69 11.06 -5.02 4.72
C GLY A 69 11.82 -5.80 5.79
N ALA A 70 12.71 -6.72 5.39
CA ALA A 70 13.60 -7.39 6.34
C ALA A 70 14.62 -6.40 6.92
N VAL A 71 15.24 -5.56 6.09
CA VAL A 71 16.18 -4.52 6.51
C VAL A 71 15.47 -3.46 7.34
N ALA A 72 14.28 -3.00 6.95
CA ALA A 72 13.48 -2.03 7.70
C ALA A 72 13.14 -2.55 9.11
N ARG A 73 12.75 -3.82 9.24
CA ARG A 73 12.49 -4.47 10.54
C ARG A 73 13.74 -4.59 11.39
N VAL A 74 14.87 -4.99 10.81
CA VAL A 74 16.13 -5.18 11.54
C VAL A 74 16.74 -3.84 11.97
N THR A 75 16.63 -2.80 11.14
CA THR A 75 17.22 -1.47 11.39
C THR A 75 16.29 -0.53 12.14
N GLY A 76 15.03 -0.91 12.38
CA GLY A 76 14.00 -0.03 12.97
C GLY A 76 13.59 1.14 12.06
N ARG A 77 13.90 1.07 10.75
CA ARG A 77 13.66 2.15 9.77
C ARG A 77 12.35 1.97 9.00
N SER A 78 11.23 1.77 9.69
CA SER A 78 9.89 1.79 9.07
C SER A 78 9.37 3.22 8.96
N SER A 79 8.93 3.67 7.78
CA SER A 79 8.40 5.02 7.57
C SER A 79 7.16 5.03 6.68
N ARG A 80 6.30 6.04 6.83
CA ARG A 80 5.13 6.26 5.96
C ARG A 80 5.54 6.46 4.50
N PHE A 81 6.63 7.18 4.28
CA PHE A 81 7.19 7.37 2.94
C PHE A 81 7.69 6.04 2.34
N GLY A 82 8.37 5.20 3.13
CA GLY A 82 8.80 3.87 2.67
C GLY A 82 7.63 2.99 2.24
N ALA A 83 6.54 2.96 3.02
CA ALA A 83 5.33 2.21 2.64
C ALA A 83 4.66 2.78 1.37
N PHE A 84 4.64 4.10 1.21
CA PHE A 84 4.18 4.75 -0.03
C PHE A 84 5.08 4.38 -1.22
N LEU A 85 6.40 4.39 -1.05
CA LEU A 85 7.38 4.06 -2.08
C LEU A 85 7.23 2.60 -2.52
N ASP A 86 7.26 1.65 -1.58
CA ASP A 86 7.05 0.21 -1.80
C ASP A 86 5.75 -0.06 -2.58
N SER A 87 4.63 0.44 -2.08
CA SER A 87 3.34 0.25 -2.73
C SER A 87 3.24 0.86 -4.14
N THR A 88 3.95 1.96 -4.41
CA THR A 88 4.01 2.62 -5.72
C THR A 88 4.93 1.87 -6.68
N MET A 89 6.14 1.54 -6.23
CA MET A 89 7.16 0.85 -7.02
C MET A 89 6.70 -0.56 -7.43
N ASP A 90 5.98 -1.24 -6.56
CA ASP A 90 5.27 -2.46 -6.89
C ASP A 90 4.35 -2.33 -8.12
N ARG A 91 3.65 -1.19 -8.28
CA ARG A 91 2.77 -0.98 -9.44
C ARG A 91 3.56 -0.76 -10.70
N VAL A 92 4.70 -0.07 -10.60
CA VAL A 92 5.63 0.12 -11.72
C VAL A 92 6.18 -1.23 -12.17
N ALA A 93 6.60 -2.09 -11.23
CA ALA A 93 7.06 -3.44 -11.50
C ALA A 93 5.97 -4.30 -12.15
N ASP A 94 4.76 -4.34 -11.57
CA ASP A 94 3.63 -5.10 -12.11
C ASP A 94 3.29 -4.64 -13.54
N ALA A 95 3.25 -3.33 -13.78
CA ALA A 95 2.98 -2.76 -15.10
C ALA A 95 4.07 -3.14 -16.13
N ALA A 96 5.34 -3.08 -15.75
CA ALA A 96 6.44 -3.46 -16.64
C ALA A 96 6.38 -4.94 -17.03
N ILE A 97 6.04 -5.83 -16.10
CA ILE A 97 5.87 -7.28 -16.35
C ILE A 97 4.80 -7.51 -17.42
N PHE A 98 3.60 -6.98 -17.23
CA PHE A 98 2.52 -7.19 -18.20
C PHE A 98 2.73 -6.43 -19.51
N ALA A 99 3.35 -5.25 -19.49
CA ALA A 99 3.72 -4.53 -20.72
C ALA A 99 4.78 -5.30 -21.53
N GLY A 100 5.77 -5.89 -20.86
CA GLY A 100 6.77 -6.75 -21.49
C GLY A 100 6.13 -8.00 -22.11
N LEU A 101 5.21 -8.65 -21.39
CA LEU A 101 4.46 -9.79 -21.91
C LEU A 101 3.62 -9.41 -23.14
N MET A 102 2.87 -8.30 -23.05
CA MET A 102 2.09 -7.78 -24.19
C MET A 102 2.99 -7.54 -25.41
N ALA A 103 4.13 -6.88 -25.23
CA ALA A 103 5.05 -6.57 -26.31
C ALA A 103 5.69 -7.84 -26.94
N GLY A 104 6.04 -8.84 -26.13
CA GLY A 104 6.51 -10.14 -26.63
C GLY A 104 5.43 -10.87 -27.42
N LEU A 105 4.23 -10.98 -26.85
CA LEU A 105 3.10 -11.67 -27.49
C LEU A 105 2.67 -11.02 -28.81
N SER A 106 2.68 -9.69 -28.91
CA SER A 106 2.39 -9.01 -30.18
C SER A 106 3.48 -9.25 -31.24
N ARG A 107 4.75 -9.42 -30.83
CA ARG A 107 5.82 -9.79 -31.76
C ARG A 107 5.66 -11.22 -32.28
N ASP A 108 5.15 -12.11 -31.46
CA ASP A 108 4.78 -13.48 -31.82
C ASP A 108 3.50 -13.56 -32.70
N GLY A 109 2.90 -12.42 -33.06
CA GLY A 109 1.64 -12.35 -33.82
C GLY A 109 0.40 -12.76 -33.01
N GLN A 110 0.51 -12.84 -31.69
CA GLN A 110 -0.56 -13.25 -30.77
C GLN A 110 -1.33 -12.04 -30.22
N ASP A 111 -1.79 -11.12 -31.09
CA ASP A 111 -2.41 -9.85 -30.68
C ASP A 111 -3.64 -10.01 -29.80
N GLY A 112 -4.41 -11.08 -30.01
CA GLY A 112 -5.54 -11.43 -29.13
C GLY A 112 -5.08 -11.68 -27.69
N LEU A 113 -3.98 -12.42 -27.52
CA LEU A 113 -3.44 -12.71 -26.19
C LEU A 113 -2.69 -11.51 -25.60
N ALA A 114 -2.01 -10.72 -26.42
CA ALA A 114 -1.43 -9.44 -26.02
C ALA A 114 -2.49 -8.48 -25.44
N SER A 115 -3.68 -8.45 -26.04
CA SER A 115 -4.82 -7.68 -25.54
C SER A 115 -5.30 -8.18 -24.17
N VAL A 116 -5.23 -9.48 -23.90
CA VAL A 116 -5.52 -10.05 -22.57
C VAL A 116 -4.43 -9.67 -21.56
N ALA A 117 -3.16 -9.66 -21.95
CA ALA A 117 -2.07 -9.17 -21.09
C ALA A 117 -2.25 -7.69 -20.73
N LEU A 118 -2.66 -6.85 -21.70
CA LEU A 118 -3.04 -5.46 -21.45
C LEU A 118 -4.22 -5.35 -20.49
N TYR A 119 -5.26 -6.20 -20.66
CA TYR A 119 -6.38 -6.24 -19.73
C TYR A 119 -5.92 -6.59 -18.31
N CYS A 120 -5.06 -7.59 -18.14
CA CYS A 120 -4.49 -7.97 -16.85
C CYS A 120 -3.71 -6.83 -16.19
N LEU A 121 -2.95 -6.06 -16.98
CA LEU A 121 -2.27 -4.84 -16.51
C LEU A 121 -3.28 -3.85 -15.94
N VAL A 122 -4.30 -3.48 -16.72
CA VAL A 122 -5.31 -2.48 -16.33
C VAL A 122 -6.11 -2.98 -15.12
N ALA A 123 -6.60 -4.22 -15.17
CA ALA A 123 -7.37 -4.82 -14.07
C ALA A 123 -6.52 -4.90 -12.79
N GLY A 124 -5.24 -5.26 -12.88
CA GLY A 124 -4.31 -5.28 -11.74
C GLY A 124 -4.14 -3.91 -11.09
N VAL A 125 -4.01 -2.85 -11.90
CA VAL A 125 -3.96 -1.45 -11.42
C VAL A 125 -5.28 -1.06 -10.75
N VAL A 126 -6.42 -1.37 -11.37
CA VAL A 126 -7.75 -1.09 -10.80
C VAL A 126 -7.96 -1.82 -9.48
N VAL A 127 -7.54 -3.08 -9.36
CA VAL A 127 -7.60 -3.82 -8.09
C VAL A 127 -6.86 -3.03 -7.02
N SER A 128 -5.58 -2.69 -7.24
CA SER A 128 -4.77 -1.96 -6.26
C SER A 128 -5.33 -0.57 -5.94
N TYR A 129 -5.78 0.17 -6.95
CA TYR A 129 -6.36 1.49 -6.80
C TYR A 129 -7.67 1.47 -6.00
N ALA A 130 -8.56 0.51 -6.27
CA ALA A 130 -9.84 0.38 -5.55
C ALA A 130 -9.62 0.21 -4.04
N LYS A 131 -8.60 -0.54 -3.62
CA LYS A 131 -8.23 -0.66 -2.20
C LYS A 131 -7.66 0.65 -1.67
N ALA A 132 -6.66 1.22 -2.34
CA ALA A 132 -6.02 2.46 -1.89
C ALA A 132 -7.03 3.61 -1.76
N ARG A 133 -7.95 3.74 -2.73
CA ARG A 133 -9.00 4.76 -2.72
C ARG A 133 -10.03 4.52 -1.63
N ALA A 134 -10.43 3.27 -1.40
CA ALA A 134 -11.33 2.92 -0.31
C ALA A 134 -10.72 3.29 1.06
N GLU A 135 -9.46 2.90 1.30
CA GLU A 135 -8.74 3.22 2.54
C GLU A 135 -8.51 4.73 2.71
N GLY A 136 -8.22 5.45 1.63
CA GLY A 136 -8.12 6.90 1.63
C GLY A 136 -9.43 7.63 1.91
N LEU A 137 -10.58 6.97 1.75
CA LEU A 137 -11.92 7.47 2.11
C LEU A 137 -12.38 6.98 3.49
N GLY A 138 -11.54 6.25 4.23
CA GLY A 138 -11.87 5.70 5.55
C GLY A 138 -12.62 4.37 5.53
N TYR A 139 -12.81 3.75 4.36
CA TYR A 139 -13.37 2.39 4.25
C TYR A 139 -12.31 1.32 4.41
N THR A 140 -12.73 0.12 4.80
CA THR A 140 -11.84 -1.06 4.82
C THR A 140 -12.00 -1.88 3.55
N CYS A 141 -10.90 -2.29 2.91
CA CYS A 141 -10.95 -3.00 1.63
C CYS A 141 -9.91 -4.13 1.53
N ASN A 142 -9.92 -5.01 2.53
CA ASN A 142 -9.05 -6.20 2.60
C ASN A 142 -9.76 -7.47 2.09
N VAL A 143 -10.45 -7.34 0.95
CA VAL A 143 -11.09 -8.47 0.25
C VAL A 143 -10.46 -8.64 -1.14
N GLY A 144 -10.66 -9.82 -1.72
CA GLY A 144 -10.17 -10.16 -3.05
C GLY A 144 -9.58 -11.56 -3.10
N ILE A 145 -9.91 -12.31 -4.14
CA ILE A 145 -9.34 -13.64 -4.39
C ILE A 145 -8.00 -13.59 -5.11
N ALA A 146 -7.75 -12.54 -5.90
CA ALA A 146 -6.47 -12.29 -6.56
C ALA A 146 -5.78 -11.07 -5.96
N GLU A 147 -5.12 -11.30 -4.82
CA GLU A 147 -4.15 -10.36 -4.30
C GLU A 147 -2.90 -10.31 -5.20
N ARG A 148 -2.05 -9.30 -4.95
CA ARG A 148 -0.91 -9.00 -5.83
C ARG A 148 0.05 -10.20 -5.96
N SER A 149 0.42 -10.79 -4.84
CA SER A 149 1.42 -11.87 -4.81
C SER A 149 0.95 -13.10 -5.59
N GLU A 150 -0.32 -13.48 -5.46
CA GLU A 150 -0.93 -14.55 -6.24
C GLU A 150 -0.88 -14.25 -7.75
N ARG A 151 -1.23 -13.02 -8.16
CA ARG A 151 -1.16 -12.63 -9.59
C ARG A 151 0.26 -12.72 -10.15
N LEU A 152 1.22 -12.22 -9.39
CA LEU A 152 2.62 -12.20 -9.79
C LEU A 152 3.18 -13.62 -9.93
N ILE A 153 2.88 -14.51 -8.98
CA ILE A 153 3.29 -15.92 -9.03
C ILE A 153 2.71 -16.60 -10.27
N ILE A 154 1.40 -16.46 -10.51
CA ILE A 154 0.74 -17.09 -11.68
C ILE A 154 1.37 -16.57 -12.99
N ALA A 155 1.56 -15.25 -13.11
CA ALA A 155 2.13 -14.65 -14.32
C ALA A 155 3.57 -15.11 -14.58
N LEU A 156 4.43 -15.07 -13.57
CA LEU A 156 5.85 -15.42 -13.71
C LEU A 156 6.06 -16.90 -13.94
N VAL A 157 5.35 -17.78 -13.20
CA VAL A 157 5.46 -19.23 -13.43
C VAL A 157 5.00 -19.58 -14.84
N ALA A 158 3.88 -19.01 -15.30
CA ALA A 158 3.38 -19.27 -16.64
C ALA A 158 4.30 -18.72 -17.74
N ALA A 159 4.85 -17.51 -17.57
CA ALA A 159 5.83 -16.93 -18.49
C ALA A 159 7.11 -17.77 -18.56
N GLY A 160 7.62 -18.23 -17.41
CA GLY A 160 8.79 -19.10 -17.35
C GLY A 160 8.57 -20.43 -18.07
N LEU A 161 7.45 -21.11 -17.80
CA LEU A 161 7.09 -22.37 -18.45
C LEU A 161 6.84 -22.18 -19.97
N HIS A 162 6.23 -21.07 -20.36
CA HIS A 162 6.07 -20.72 -21.78
C HIS A 162 7.42 -20.53 -22.47
N GLY A 163 8.38 -19.87 -21.82
CA GLY A 163 9.76 -19.75 -22.31
C GLY A 163 10.52 -21.08 -22.39
N LEU A 164 10.06 -22.13 -21.70
CA LEU A 164 10.57 -23.51 -21.82
C LEU A 164 9.83 -24.33 -22.90
N GLY A 165 8.90 -23.71 -23.63
CA GLY A 165 8.14 -24.37 -24.70
C GLY A 165 6.91 -25.13 -24.23
N VAL A 166 6.44 -24.95 -22.99
CA VAL A 166 5.18 -25.57 -22.53
C VAL A 166 4.00 -24.88 -23.24
N PRO A 167 3.21 -25.61 -24.06
CA PRO A 167 2.18 -24.99 -24.87
C PRO A 167 0.99 -24.54 -24.01
N TYR A 168 0.34 -23.46 -24.44
CA TYR A 168 -0.90 -22.89 -23.86
C TYR A 168 -0.86 -22.43 -22.39
N VAL A 169 0.21 -22.71 -21.63
CA VAL A 169 0.29 -22.37 -20.20
C VAL A 169 0.12 -20.87 -19.93
N LEU A 170 0.77 -20.02 -20.74
CA LEU A 170 0.65 -18.57 -20.63
C LEU A 170 -0.74 -18.09 -21.03
N THR A 171 -1.35 -18.70 -22.05
CA THR A 171 -2.72 -18.41 -22.48
C THR A 171 -3.71 -18.67 -21.35
N PHE A 172 -3.68 -19.86 -20.75
CA PHE A 172 -4.53 -20.21 -19.62
C PHE A 172 -4.30 -19.28 -18.42
N ALA A 173 -3.04 -18.98 -18.10
CA ALA A 173 -2.70 -18.11 -16.99
C ALA A 173 -3.22 -16.69 -17.17
N LEU A 174 -3.09 -16.09 -18.36
CA LEU A 174 -3.58 -14.74 -18.63
C LEU A 174 -5.10 -14.65 -18.57
N TRP A 175 -5.83 -15.63 -19.12
CA TRP A 175 -7.28 -15.68 -19.01
C TRP A 175 -7.75 -15.90 -17.56
N LEU A 176 -7.08 -16.78 -16.83
CA LEU A 176 -7.35 -16.98 -15.41
C LEU A 176 -7.14 -15.69 -14.62
N LEU A 177 -6.02 -15.00 -14.85
CA LEU A 177 -5.70 -13.72 -14.21
C LEU A 177 -6.71 -12.63 -14.55
N ALA A 178 -7.18 -12.57 -15.79
CA ALA A 178 -8.22 -11.65 -16.21
C ALA A 178 -9.48 -11.88 -15.37
N VAL A 179 -10.01 -13.11 -15.36
CA VAL A 179 -11.22 -13.48 -14.61
C VAL A 179 -11.06 -13.20 -13.11
N LEU A 180 -9.96 -13.66 -12.50
CA LEU A 180 -9.74 -13.47 -11.07
C LEU A 180 -9.62 -11.99 -10.69
N SER A 181 -9.01 -11.17 -11.55
CA SER A 181 -8.89 -9.72 -11.34
C SER A 181 -10.26 -9.04 -11.46
N THR A 182 -11.06 -9.38 -12.47
CA THR A 182 -12.44 -8.85 -12.63
C THR A 182 -13.29 -9.18 -11.41
N VAL A 183 -13.28 -10.44 -10.96
CA VAL A 183 -14.02 -10.87 -9.76
C VAL A 183 -13.55 -10.11 -8.53
N THR A 184 -12.23 -9.92 -8.38
CA THR A 184 -11.66 -9.17 -7.26
C THR A 184 -12.10 -7.70 -7.27
N VAL A 185 -12.14 -7.06 -8.43
CA VAL A 185 -12.70 -5.69 -8.56
C VAL A 185 -14.15 -5.67 -8.09
N GLY A 186 -14.99 -6.59 -8.58
CA GLY A 186 -16.39 -6.69 -8.16
C GLY A 186 -16.56 -6.87 -6.64
N GLN A 187 -15.75 -7.73 -6.03
CA GLN A 187 -15.75 -7.95 -4.57
C GLN A 187 -15.39 -6.68 -3.79
N ARG A 188 -14.41 -5.91 -4.27
CA ARG A 188 -13.99 -4.65 -3.65
C ARG A 188 -15.08 -3.58 -3.76
N PHE A 189 -15.68 -3.44 -4.94
CA PHE A 189 -16.81 -2.52 -5.14
C PHE A 189 -18.00 -2.89 -4.26
N ALA A 190 -18.39 -4.16 -4.22
CA ALA A 190 -19.50 -4.62 -3.39
C ALA A 190 -19.25 -4.36 -1.89
N THR A 191 -18.02 -4.57 -1.43
CA THR A 191 -17.62 -4.34 -0.04
C THR A 191 -17.70 -2.87 0.35
N VAL A 192 -17.20 -1.97 -0.51
CA VAL A 192 -17.27 -0.52 -0.27
C VAL A 192 -18.71 -0.02 -0.37
N TYR A 193 -19.49 -0.51 -1.33
CA TYR A 193 -20.91 -0.15 -1.49
C TYR A 193 -21.73 -0.50 -0.25
N LYS A 194 -21.49 -1.67 0.35
CA LYS A 194 -22.14 -2.08 1.60
C LYS A 194 -21.76 -1.16 2.78
N GLN A 195 -20.49 -0.77 2.88
CA GLN A 195 -20.04 0.15 3.94
C GLN A 195 -20.62 1.55 3.78
N ALA A 196 -20.66 2.07 2.55
CA ALA A 196 -21.20 3.40 2.26
C ALA A 196 -22.70 3.52 2.54
N ASN A 197 -23.45 2.42 2.41
CA ASN A 197 -24.89 2.38 2.65
C ASN A 197 -25.28 1.87 4.05
N ALA A 198 -24.31 1.43 4.86
CA ALA A 198 -24.56 1.16 6.26
C ALA A 198 -24.76 2.51 6.97
N ARG A 199 -25.97 2.76 7.49
CA ARG A 199 -26.22 3.93 8.35
C ARG A 199 -25.23 3.90 9.52
N PRO A 200 -24.71 5.06 9.99
CA PRO A 200 -23.97 5.10 11.24
C PRO A 200 -24.82 4.45 12.32
N ALA A 201 -24.26 3.48 13.06
CA ALA A 201 -24.94 2.92 14.21
C ALA A 201 -25.34 4.08 15.13
N GLU A 202 -26.62 4.17 15.44
CA GLU A 202 -27.14 5.13 16.41
C GLU A 202 -26.36 4.91 17.72
N PRO A 203 -25.75 5.96 18.31
CA PRO A 203 -25.05 5.80 19.58
C PRO A 203 -26.00 5.12 20.56
N PRO A 204 -25.54 4.16 21.38
CA PRO A 204 -26.40 3.49 22.35
C PRO A 204 -27.16 4.55 23.14
N ALA A 205 -28.49 4.46 23.11
CA ALA A 205 -29.37 5.41 23.78
C ALA A 205 -28.87 5.58 25.22
N GLN A 206 -28.51 6.81 25.58
CA GLN A 206 -28.12 7.12 26.95
C GLN A 206 -29.24 6.61 27.88
N PRO A 207 -28.92 5.82 28.92
CA PRO A 207 -29.91 5.41 29.89
C PRO A 207 -30.65 6.66 30.39
N PRO A 208 -31.98 6.61 30.56
CA PRO A 208 -32.76 7.76 30.98
C PRO A 208 -32.11 8.39 32.21
N ALA A 209 -31.86 9.70 32.13
CA ALA A 209 -31.27 10.47 33.22
C ALA A 209 -32.10 10.21 34.48
N GLN A 210 -31.45 9.67 35.51
CA GLN A 210 -32.08 9.50 36.82
C GLN A 210 -32.58 10.87 37.29
N PRO A 211 -33.82 10.97 37.83
CA PRO A 211 -34.34 12.24 38.34
C PRO A 211 -33.35 12.79 39.36
N SER A 212 -32.85 14.00 39.10
CA SER A 212 -32.00 14.73 40.04
C SER A 212 -32.71 14.80 41.38
N ALA A 213 -32.12 14.16 42.40
CA ALA A 213 -32.54 14.32 43.78
C ALA A 213 -32.51 15.82 44.09
N GLN A 214 -33.66 16.35 44.49
CA GLN A 214 -33.83 17.75 44.87
C GLN A 214 -32.79 18.11 45.92
N SER A 215 -31.98 19.12 45.62
CA SER A 215 -31.02 19.69 46.56
C SER A 215 -31.78 20.29 47.75
N PRO A 216 -31.39 20.03 49.02
CA PRO A 216 -32.07 20.63 50.17
C PRO A 216 -31.93 22.15 50.16
N ALA A 217 -33.05 22.84 50.40
CA ALA A 217 -33.13 24.29 50.47
C ALA A 217 -32.08 24.88 51.43
N GLN A 218 -31.33 25.89 50.95
CA GLN A 218 -30.46 26.73 51.77
C GLN A 218 -31.31 27.57 52.75
N PRO A 219 -30.92 27.69 54.04
CA PRO A 219 -31.55 28.61 54.98
C PRO A 219 -31.13 30.07 54.71
N PRO A 220 -31.92 31.07 55.15
CA PRO A 220 -31.75 32.47 54.78
C PRO A 220 -30.53 33.12 55.43
N ALA A 221 -29.98 34.11 54.72
CA ALA A 221 -28.80 34.88 55.06
C ALA A 221 -28.97 35.75 56.32
N GLY A 222 -27.99 35.71 57.22
CA GLY A 222 -27.83 36.65 58.34
C GLY A 222 -27.00 37.88 57.95
N PRO A 223 -27.14 39.02 58.66
CA PRO A 223 -26.61 40.29 58.19
C PRO A 223 -25.15 40.55 58.59
N GLY A 224 -24.36 41.01 57.61
CA GLY A 224 -23.35 42.06 57.74
C GLY A 224 -22.04 41.74 58.49
N ARG A 225 -20.92 41.80 57.76
CA ARG A 225 -19.69 42.48 58.25
C ARG A 225 -18.74 42.87 57.11
N ALA A 226 -18.60 44.18 56.97
CA ALA A 226 -17.51 45.03 56.47
C ALA A 226 -16.24 44.39 55.86
N SER A 227 -16.00 44.76 54.59
CA SER A 227 -14.80 45.35 53.99
C SER A 227 -13.37 44.90 54.40
N GLY A 228 -12.61 44.43 53.42
CA GLY A 228 -11.14 44.48 53.36
C GLY A 228 -10.68 44.66 51.90
N PRO A 229 -9.66 45.49 51.60
CA PRO A 229 -9.40 45.97 50.24
C PRO A 229 -8.64 44.94 49.36
N ALA A 230 -8.96 45.01 48.07
CA ALA A 230 -8.36 44.23 46.99
C ALA A 230 -6.87 44.55 46.79
N ALA A 231 -6.07 43.51 46.58
CA ALA A 231 -4.69 43.62 46.10
C ALA A 231 -4.68 43.61 44.55
N PRO A 232 -3.83 44.41 43.89
CA PRO A 232 -3.88 44.63 42.45
C PRO A 232 -3.18 43.52 41.65
N GLU A 233 -3.77 43.18 40.51
CA GLU A 233 -3.21 42.35 39.45
C GLU A 233 -2.00 43.03 38.79
N PRO A 234 -0.94 42.30 38.41
CA PRO A 234 0.01 42.76 37.41
C PRO A 234 -0.40 42.28 36.02
N SER A 235 -0.57 43.26 35.14
CA SER A 235 -0.92 43.13 33.73
C SER A 235 0.27 42.78 32.82
N ALA A 236 -0.04 41.95 31.82
CA ALA A 236 0.43 41.91 30.43
C ALA A 236 1.87 41.46 30.08
N GLU A 237 1.95 40.41 29.27
CA GLU A 237 2.79 40.40 28.05
C GLU A 237 2.25 39.33 27.05
N PRO A 238 1.97 39.69 25.77
CA PRO A 238 1.70 38.72 24.71
C PRO A 238 3.00 38.27 24.02
N ALA A 239 3.20 36.96 23.89
CA ALA A 239 4.33 36.40 23.15
C ALA A 239 4.16 36.62 21.63
N GLU A 240 5.16 37.27 21.04
CA GLU A 240 5.36 37.48 19.62
C GLU A 240 5.39 36.17 18.81
N VAL A 241 4.79 36.24 17.62
CA VAL A 241 4.84 35.25 16.56
C VAL A 241 6.12 35.50 15.76
N ASP A 242 7.07 34.57 15.82
CA ASP A 242 8.33 34.64 15.07
C ASP A 242 8.10 34.06 13.66
N GLU A 243 7.70 34.94 12.73
CA GLU A 243 7.49 34.65 11.31
C GLU A 243 8.44 35.51 10.48
N GLU A 244 9.66 35.02 10.20
CA GLU A 244 10.37 35.24 8.92
C GLU A 244 11.78 34.63 8.92
N ARG A 245 12.07 33.79 7.92
CA ARG A 245 13.28 33.90 7.07
C ARG A 245 13.27 32.83 5.98
N HIS A 246 12.81 33.19 4.79
CA HIS A 246 13.44 32.76 3.54
C HIS A 246 13.06 33.71 2.40
N ALA A 247 13.96 34.65 2.12
CA ALA A 247 13.98 35.39 0.86
C ALA A 247 14.87 34.65 -0.15
N PRO A 248 14.54 34.68 -1.46
CA PRO A 248 15.56 34.62 -2.50
C PRO A 248 15.58 35.96 -3.27
N GLY A 249 16.71 36.65 -3.15
CA GLY A 249 17.06 37.81 -3.95
C GLY A 249 17.36 37.45 -5.41
N ARG A 250 16.96 38.36 -6.29
CA ARG A 250 17.00 38.29 -7.76
C ARG A 250 18.42 38.45 -8.34
N ARG A 251 18.60 37.79 -9.49
CA ARG A 251 19.27 38.21 -10.74
C ARG A 251 20.68 38.85 -10.68
N ALA A 252 21.62 38.17 -11.35
CA ALA A 252 22.35 38.69 -12.50
C ALA A 252 22.38 37.61 -13.58
#